data_AF-A0A3B3YRV8-F1
#
_entry.id   AF-A0A3B3YRV8-F1
#
_cell.length_a   1.000
_cell.length_b   1.000
_cell.length_c   1.000
_cell.angle_alpha   90.00
_cell.angle_beta   90.00
_cell.angle_gamma   90.00
#
_symmetry.space_group_name_H-M   'P 1'
#
loop_
_entity.id
_entity.type
_entity.pdbx_description
1 polymer ?
#
loop_
_entity_poly.entity_id
_entity_poly.type
_entity_poly.pdbx_seq_one_letter_code
_entity_poly.pdbx_strand_id
1 'polypeptide(L)'
;DSSALVGLVHRLRTRPLLRRLLSELWSGGPAPCRRLGTRGSTLQPVIGQDSIELLGHSYPRDDFTNITPKILAKVGFHLQNQPYHPLWLIKERIKAHFYSSYVGRWGNPLFSVHDNLSPVVTVEQNFDSLLIPPDHPCRKRGDNYYLNRTTMLRAHTSAHQRELVRSGLDAFLLAGDVYRRDEINASHYPVFHQMEGVRLFSDLELFSRVRGGDELSLFERGGRRTAQKQESHSLEAVKLVEFDLKTTLTRLVTHLFGPGEASRAGPDR
;
A
#
# COMPACT_ATOMS: atom_id res chain seq x y z
N ASP A 1 2.18 28.25 -25.49
CA ASP A 1 1.22 29.32 -25.13
C ASP A 1 1.43 29.85 -23.71
N SER A 2 2.52 30.60 -23.54
CA SER A 2 2.89 31.23 -22.26
C SER A 2 2.52 32.71 -22.19
N SER A 3 1.69 33.20 -23.11
CA SER A 3 1.29 34.62 -23.18
C SER A 3 0.02 34.95 -22.38
N ALA A 4 -0.76 33.95 -21.94
CA ALA A 4 -2.00 34.18 -21.20
C ALA A 4 -1.80 34.40 -19.67
N LEU A 5 -0.74 33.83 -19.07
CA LEU A 5 -0.50 33.96 -17.62
C LEU A 5 0.17 35.28 -17.20
N VAL A 6 0.98 35.88 -18.08
CA VAL A 6 1.69 37.14 -17.79
C VAL A 6 0.70 38.32 -17.70
N GLY A 7 -0.40 38.26 -18.46
CA GLY A 7 -1.45 39.29 -18.46
C GLY A 7 -2.30 39.34 -17.20
N LEU A 8 -2.44 38.23 -16.47
CA LEU A 8 -3.25 38.17 -15.25
C LEU A 8 -2.48 38.72 -14.03
N VAL A 9 -1.17 38.51 -13.99
CA VAL A 9 -0.28 39.01 -12.92
C VAL A 9 -0.16 40.54 -12.97
N HIS A 10 -0.22 41.15 -14.15
CA HIS A 10 -0.12 42.60 -14.29
C HIS A 10 -1.42 43.35 -13.92
N ARG A 11 -2.57 42.66 -13.88
CA ARG A 11 -3.89 43.26 -13.62
C ARG A 11 -4.35 43.25 -12.16
N LEU A 12 -3.58 42.62 -11.25
CA LEU A 12 -3.89 42.56 -9.81
C LEU A 12 -3.00 43.46 -8.94
N ARG A 13 -2.09 44.22 -9.55
CA ARG A 13 -1.09 45.06 -8.85
C ARG A 13 -1.59 46.44 -8.38
N THR A 14 -2.85 46.78 -8.59
CA THR A 14 -3.40 48.13 -8.30
C THR A 14 -4.39 48.18 -7.13
N ARG A 15 -4.45 47.15 -6.27
CA ARG A 15 -5.32 47.17 -5.07
C ARG A 15 -4.51 47.46 -3.79
N PRO A 16 -4.71 48.62 -3.13
CA PRO A 16 -3.91 49.04 -1.97
C PRO A 16 -4.09 48.16 -0.72
N LEU A 17 -5.17 47.36 -0.65
CA LEU A 17 -5.41 46.43 0.46
C LEU A 17 -4.48 45.20 0.46
N LEU A 18 -3.95 44.76 -0.69
CA LEU A 18 -3.05 43.61 -0.76
C LEU A 18 -1.62 43.94 -0.30
N ARG A 19 -1.21 45.21 -0.43
CA ARG A 19 0.13 45.67 -0.06
C ARG A 19 0.35 45.66 1.47
N ARG A 20 -0.72 45.92 2.23
CA ARG A 20 -0.69 45.94 3.71
C ARG A 20 -0.67 44.53 4.30
N LEU A 21 -1.37 43.58 3.66
CA LEU A 21 -1.34 42.17 4.06
C LEU A 21 0.02 41.51 3.79
N LEU A 22 0.69 41.89 2.70
CA LEU A 22 1.99 41.34 2.32
C LEU A 22 3.16 41.91 3.14
N SER A 23 3.05 43.14 3.68
CA SER A 23 4.09 43.71 4.55
C SER A 23 4.12 43.10 5.96
N GLU A 24 2.98 42.61 6.47
CA GLU A 24 2.92 41.91 7.75
C GLU A 24 3.44 40.47 7.66
N LEU A 25 3.36 39.85 6.47
CA LEU A 25 3.82 38.48 6.24
C LEU A 25 5.35 38.34 6.06
N TRP A 26 6.07 39.42 5.75
CA TRP A 26 7.52 39.38 5.44
C TRP A 26 8.40 40.08 6.49
N SER A 27 7.84 40.45 7.64
CA SER A 27 8.58 41.00 8.76
C SER A 27 8.90 39.91 9.80
N GLY A 28 9.70 38.92 9.43
CA GLY A 28 10.13 37.86 10.35
C GLY A 28 11.40 37.16 9.85
N GLY A 29 12.57 37.58 10.36
CA GLY A 29 13.84 36.88 10.15
C GLY A 29 13.86 35.49 10.81
N PRO A 30 14.87 34.64 10.52
CA PRO A 30 14.89 33.26 10.97
C PRO A 30 15.11 33.20 12.49
N ALA A 31 14.06 32.89 13.24
CA ALA A 31 14.15 32.51 14.64
C ALA A 31 14.66 31.06 14.75
N PRO A 32 15.55 30.74 15.71
CA PRO A 32 15.96 29.37 15.94
C PRO A 32 14.74 28.56 16.37
N CYS A 33 14.46 27.47 15.65
CA CYS A 33 13.34 26.58 15.93
C CYS A 33 13.53 25.87 17.28
N ARG A 34 13.08 26.52 18.35
CA ARG A 34 12.79 25.85 19.63
C ARG A 34 11.57 24.97 19.40
N ARG A 35 11.76 23.66 19.53
CA ARG A 35 10.67 22.68 19.60
C ARG A 35 9.71 23.08 20.72
N LEU A 36 8.57 23.64 20.35
CA LEU A 36 7.38 23.62 21.21
C LEU A 36 6.80 22.22 21.10
N GLY A 37 7.28 21.34 21.98
CA GLY A 37 6.69 20.02 22.17
C GLY A 37 5.28 20.18 22.71
N THR A 38 4.27 19.92 21.89
CA THR A 38 2.99 19.45 22.38
C THR A 38 3.25 18.11 23.07
N ARG A 39 3.17 18.09 24.39
CA ARG A 39 3.10 16.86 25.21
C ARG A 39 1.76 16.17 24.91
N GLY A 40 1.63 15.58 23.73
CA GLY A 40 0.83 14.37 23.56
C GLY A 40 1.74 13.22 23.94
N SER A 41 1.46 12.56 25.06
CA SER A 41 2.15 11.34 25.48
C SER A 41 1.96 10.27 24.39
N THR A 42 2.83 10.25 23.38
CA THR A 42 3.05 9.07 22.57
C THR A 42 3.66 8.05 23.52
N LEU A 43 2.83 7.14 24.03
CA LEU A 43 3.26 6.02 24.87
C LEU A 43 4.38 5.32 24.10
N GLN A 44 5.62 5.52 24.54
CA GLN A 44 6.76 4.82 23.99
C GLN A 44 6.53 3.33 24.21
N PRO A 45 6.82 2.47 23.23
CA PRO A 45 6.62 1.04 23.44
C PRO A 45 7.57 0.56 24.54
N VAL A 46 7.02 -0.07 25.58
CA VAL A 46 7.76 -0.59 26.72
C VAL A 46 7.64 -2.11 26.73
N ILE A 47 8.78 -2.80 26.78
CA ILE A 47 8.80 -4.23 27.07
C ILE A 47 8.86 -4.37 28.60
N GLY A 48 7.72 -4.67 29.20
CA GLY A 48 7.62 -5.06 30.60
C GLY A 48 8.07 -6.51 30.81
N GLN A 49 8.12 -6.91 32.08
CA GLN A 49 8.50 -8.27 32.45
C GLN A 49 7.49 -9.29 31.91
N ASP A 50 6.19 -9.00 32.03
CA ASP A 50 5.09 -9.92 31.68
C ASP A 50 4.28 -9.47 30.45
N SER A 51 4.37 -8.22 30.03
CA SER A 51 3.62 -7.67 28.90
C SER A 51 4.47 -6.73 28.03
N ILE A 52 3.99 -6.47 26.81
CA ILE A 52 4.51 -5.47 25.89
C ILE A 52 3.42 -4.43 25.67
N GLU A 53 3.73 -3.17 25.96
CA GLU A 53 2.85 -2.05 25.65
C GLU A 53 3.18 -1.50 24.26
N LEU A 54 2.21 -1.51 23.35
CA LEU A 54 2.38 -1.02 21.99
C LEU A 54 1.08 -0.38 21.48
N LEU A 55 1.18 0.87 20.99
CA LEU A 55 0.06 1.65 20.45
C LEU A 55 -1.15 1.76 21.41
N GLY A 56 -0.89 1.84 22.72
CA GLY A 56 -1.93 1.96 23.76
C GLY A 56 -2.60 0.63 24.15
N HIS A 57 -2.09 -0.50 23.66
CA HIS A 57 -2.56 -1.83 24.00
C HIS A 57 -1.47 -2.65 24.71
N SER A 58 -1.88 -3.47 25.66
CA SER A 58 -1.03 -4.40 26.38
C SER A 58 -1.13 -5.80 25.80
N TYR A 59 0.02 -6.40 25.46
CA TYR A 59 0.11 -7.75 24.91
C TYR A 59 0.86 -8.64 25.91
N PRO A 60 0.24 -9.69 26.48
CA PRO A 60 0.95 -10.60 27.38
C PRO A 60 2.06 -11.32 26.63
N ARG A 61 3.20 -11.49 27.29
CA ARG A 61 4.35 -12.23 26.76
C ARG A 61 4.16 -13.73 27.02
N ASP A 62 4.69 -14.53 26.11
CA ASP A 62 4.73 -15.99 26.24
C ASP A 62 6.06 -16.56 25.72
N ASP A 63 6.13 -17.88 25.61
CA ASP A 63 7.31 -18.60 25.12
C ASP A 63 7.61 -18.36 23.64
N PHE A 64 6.66 -17.79 22.90
CA PHE A 64 6.77 -17.48 21.48
C PHE A 64 7.17 -16.03 21.20
N THR A 65 6.91 -15.12 22.14
CA THR A 65 7.36 -13.72 22.09
C THR A 65 8.84 -13.63 21.71
N ASN A 66 9.14 -12.80 20.70
CA ASN A 66 10.52 -12.64 20.21
C ASN A 66 10.85 -11.22 19.70
N ILE A 67 9.94 -10.27 19.89
CA ILE A 67 10.14 -8.88 19.49
C ILE A 67 11.22 -8.22 20.37
N THR A 68 11.96 -7.27 19.78
CA THR A 68 13.06 -6.56 20.47
C THR A 68 12.73 -5.08 20.63
N PRO A 69 13.30 -4.38 21.64
CA PRO A 69 13.10 -2.94 21.80
C PRO A 69 13.50 -2.14 20.55
N LYS A 70 14.55 -2.59 19.83
CA LYS A 70 15.02 -1.97 18.59
C LYS A 70 13.96 -2.01 17.49
N ILE A 71 13.19 -3.09 17.41
CA ILE A 71 12.13 -3.25 16.40
C ILE A 71 10.87 -2.50 16.83
N LEU A 72 10.50 -2.55 18.11
CA LEU A 72 9.40 -1.75 18.65
C LEU A 72 9.61 -0.26 18.42
N ALA A 73 10.85 0.23 18.61
CA ALA A 73 11.22 1.60 18.33
C ALA A 73 11.10 2.01 16.85
N LYS A 74 10.82 1.08 15.92
CA LYS A 74 10.54 1.39 14.50
C LYS A 74 9.06 1.48 14.19
N VAL A 75 8.20 0.95 15.06
CA VAL A 75 6.75 1.04 14.89
C VAL A 75 6.31 2.51 15.00
N GLY A 76 5.44 2.94 14.09
CA GLY A 76 4.91 4.31 14.08
C GLY A 76 5.73 5.32 13.28
N PHE A 77 6.86 4.93 12.67
CA PHE A 77 7.63 5.84 11.80
C PHE A 77 6.85 6.25 10.54
N HIS A 78 6.05 5.33 9.99
CA HIS A 78 5.21 5.53 8.81
C HIS A 78 5.91 6.31 7.68
N LEU A 79 7.11 5.86 7.25
CA LEU A 79 7.91 6.58 6.25
C LEU A 79 7.16 6.74 4.91
N GLN A 80 6.25 5.83 4.60
CA GLN A 80 5.34 5.90 3.45
C GLN A 80 4.36 7.08 3.53
N ASN A 81 4.17 7.68 4.71
CA ASN A 81 3.28 8.82 4.96
C ASN A 81 4.04 10.12 5.27
N GLN A 82 5.38 10.10 5.28
CA GLN A 82 6.18 11.30 5.47
C GLN A 82 6.37 12.04 4.13
N PRO A 83 5.88 13.28 3.98
CA PRO A 83 6.02 14.04 2.75
C PRO A 83 7.48 14.13 2.30
N TYR A 84 7.72 14.01 1.00
CA TYR A 84 9.03 14.06 0.36
C TYR A 84 9.99 12.90 0.68
N HIS A 85 9.60 11.93 1.52
CA HIS A 85 10.35 10.69 1.67
C HIS A 85 10.28 9.88 0.36
N PRO A 86 11.36 9.21 -0.10
CA PRO A 86 11.33 8.45 -1.36
C PRO A 86 10.21 7.40 -1.44
N LEU A 87 9.91 6.73 -0.32
CA LEU A 87 8.81 5.77 -0.24
C LEU A 87 7.43 6.44 -0.37
N TRP A 88 7.27 7.63 0.19
CA TRP A 88 6.05 8.43 0.01
C TRP A 88 5.92 8.88 -1.46
N LEU A 89 7.01 9.31 -2.11
CA LEU A 89 6.98 9.66 -3.54
C LEU A 89 6.52 8.49 -4.40
N ILE A 90 7.08 7.29 -4.17
CA ILE A 90 6.68 6.09 -4.91
C ILE A 90 5.20 5.77 -4.66
N LYS A 91 4.75 5.80 -3.39
CA LYS A 91 3.34 5.60 -3.02
C LYS A 91 2.42 6.58 -3.75
N GLU A 92 2.72 7.87 -3.72
CA GLU A 92 1.89 8.90 -4.38
C GLU A 92 1.89 8.76 -5.91
N ARG A 93 3.01 8.37 -6.54
CA ARG A 93 3.04 8.09 -7.98
C ARG A 93 2.19 6.87 -8.36
N ILE A 94 2.23 5.80 -7.56
CA ILE A 94 1.38 4.62 -7.78
C ILE A 94 -0.08 5.01 -7.59
N LYS A 95 -0.44 5.71 -6.50
CA LYS A 95 -1.81 6.22 -6.27
C LYS A 95 -2.29 7.06 -7.45
N ALA A 96 -1.48 8.01 -7.90
CA ALA A 96 -1.80 8.86 -9.05
C ALA A 96 -2.03 8.06 -10.33
N HIS A 97 -1.23 7.00 -10.57
CA HIS A 97 -1.45 6.09 -11.70
C HIS A 97 -2.82 5.40 -11.63
N PHE A 98 -3.20 4.85 -10.47
CA PHE A 98 -4.51 4.21 -10.32
C PHE A 98 -5.67 5.22 -10.43
N TYR A 99 -5.54 6.43 -9.91
CA TYR A 99 -6.60 7.45 -10.05
C TYR A 99 -6.76 7.99 -11.48
N SER A 100 -5.66 8.19 -12.19
CA SER A 100 -5.66 8.84 -13.51
C SER A 100 -5.78 7.87 -14.68
N SER A 101 -5.15 6.69 -14.56
CA SER A 101 -4.83 5.83 -15.70
C SER A 101 -5.48 4.46 -15.61
N TYR A 102 -5.98 4.05 -14.44
CA TYR A 102 -6.75 2.81 -14.34
C TYR A 102 -8.17 3.04 -14.86
N VAL A 103 -8.34 2.75 -16.15
CA VAL A 103 -9.64 2.81 -16.82
C VAL A 103 -10.27 1.42 -16.74
N GLY A 104 -11.15 1.23 -15.77
CA GLY A 104 -12.06 0.09 -15.74
C GLY A 104 -13.09 0.22 -16.88
N ARG A 105 -13.75 -0.90 -17.23
CA ARG A 105 -14.67 -0.91 -18.38
C ARG A 105 -15.94 -0.07 -18.15
N TRP A 106 -16.36 0.10 -16.89
CA TRP A 106 -17.52 0.90 -16.45
C TRP A 106 -17.12 2.28 -15.89
N GLY A 107 -15.88 2.72 -16.13
CA GLY A 107 -15.27 3.93 -15.55
C GLY A 107 -14.06 3.59 -14.69
N ASN A 108 -13.43 4.61 -14.08
CA ASN A 108 -12.31 4.38 -13.16
C ASN A 108 -12.89 3.88 -11.83
N PRO A 109 -12.70 2.61 -11.43
CA PRO A 109 -13.01 2.23 -10.07
C PRO A 109 -12.18 3.07 -9.11
N LEU A 110 -12.88 3.59 -8.10
CA LEU A 110 -12.22 4.36 -7.07
C LEU A 110 -11.47 3.39 -6.16
N PHE A 111 -10.15 3.28 -6.36
CA PHE A 111 -9.28 2.59 -5.41
C PHE A 111 -9.25 3.40 -4.10
N SER A 112 -9.85 2.87 -3.04
CA SER A 112 -9.64 3.40 -1.70
C SER A 112 -8.19 3.16 -1.29
N VAL A 113 -7.61 4.09 -0.53
CA VAL A 113 -6.20 3.99 -0.11
C VAL A 113 -6.15 3.81 1.40
N HIS A 114 -5.49 2.75 1.85
CA HIS A 114 -5.31 2.38 3.24
C HIS A 114 -3.82 2.36 3.57
N ASP A 115 -3.29 3.48 4.07
CA ASP A 115 -1.85 3.64 4.34
C ASP A 115 -1.51 3.86 5.83
N ASN A 116 -2.52 3.76 6.71
CA ASN A 116 -2.39 3.99 8.15
C ASN A 116 -2.98 2.86 9.00
N LEU A 117 -3.04 1.62 8.47
CA LEU A 117 -3.46 0.46 9.23
C LEU A 117 -2.37 0.04 10.23
N SER A 118 -2.78 -0.36 11.44
CA SER A 118 -1.86 -0.86 12.46
C SER A 118 -1.03 -2.03 11.94
N PRO A 119 0.30 -2.05 12.15
CA PRO A 119 1.13 -3.21 11.80
C PRO A 119 0.92 -4.40 12.73
N VAL A 120 0.24 -4.22 13.87
CA VAL A 120 -0.10 -5.30 14.78
C VAL A 120 -1.31 -6.06 14.25
N VAL A 121 -1.13 -7.36 14.00
CA VAL A 121 -2.16 -8.24 13.44
C VAL A 121 -2.19 -9.56 14.21
N THR A 122 -3.32 -10.26 14.13
CA THR A 122 -3.42 -11.64 14.58
C THR A 122 -2.66 -12.58 13.63
N VAL A 123 -2.27 -13.75 14.15
CA VAL A 123 -1.71 -14.84 13.32
C VAL A 123 -2.72 -15.29 12.25
N GLU A 124 -4.02 -15.26 12.57
CA GLU A 124 -5.10 -15.55 11.61
C GLU A 124 -5.09 -14.56 10.45
N GLN A 125 -5.05 -13.25 10.74
CA GLN A 125 -4.97 -12.21 9.72
C GLN A 125 -3.73 -12.40 8.84
N ASN A 126 -2.55 -12.59 9.43
CA ASN A 126 -1.32 -12.69 8.65
C ASN A 126 -1.20 -14.01 7.85
N PHE A 127 -1.83 -15.11 8.27
CA PHE A 127 -1.61 -16.40 7.62
C PHE A 127 -2.88 -17.20 7.32
N ASP A 128 -3.70 -17.51 8.32
CA ASP A 128 -4.85 -18.42 8.14
C ASP A 128 -5.86 -17.86 7.12
N SER A 129 -6.09 -16.55 7.17
CA SER A 129 -6.99 -15.83 6.25
C SER A 129 -6.55 -15.91 4.78
N LEU A 130 -5.27 -16.18 4.54
CA LEU A 130 -4.63 -16.31 3.23
C LEU A 130 -4.43 -17.76 2.83
N LEU A 131 -5.07 -18.70 3.54
CA LEU A 131 -4.99 -20.14 3.29
C LEU A 131 -3.58 -20.73 3.43
N ILE A 132 -2.71 -20.05 4.18
CA ILE A 132 -1.38 -20.57 4.50
C ILE A 132 -1.58 -21.66 5.57
N PRO A 133 -1.03 -22.88 5.44
CA PRO A 133 -1.16 -23.91 6.47
C PRO A 133 -0.37 -23.62 7.76
N PRO A 134 -0.78 -24.15 8.95
CA PRO A 134 -0.06 -23.94 10.23
C PRO A 134 1.39 -24.46 10.26
N ASP A 135 1.70 -25.50 9.48
CA ASP A 135 3.03 -26.11 9.34
C ASP A 135 3.89 -25.45 8.26
N HIS A 136 3.37 -24.43 7.57
CA HIS A 136 4.08 -23.76 6.49
C HIS A 136 5.34 -23.03 7.01
N PRO A 137 6.51 -23.18 6.34
CA PRO A 137 7.77 -22.64 6.83
C PRO A 137 7.77 -21.13 7.04
N CYS A 138 6.95 -20.36 6.30
CA CYS A 138 6.86 -18.91 6.48
C CYS A 138 6.32 -18.49 7.86
N ARG A 139 5.72 -19.39 8.64
CA ARG A 139 5.23 -19.10 10.01
C ARG A 139 6.31 -19.23 11.08
N LYS A 140 7.50 -19.72 10.72
CA LYS A 140 8.60 -19.98 11.68
C LYS A 140 8.85 -18.75 12.56
N ARG A 141 9.03 -19.00 13.86
CA ARG A 141 9.43 -17.98 14.85
C ARG A 141 10.75 -17.29 14.49
N GLY A 142 11.62 -17.96 13.74
CA GLY A 142 12.88 -17.41 13.26
C GLY A 142 12.72 -16.26 12.25
N ASP A 143 11.60 -16.23 11.52
CA ASP A 143 11.44 -15.38 10.33
C ASP A 143 10.47 -14.20 10.58
N ASN A 144 9.76 -14.21 11.71
CA ASN A 144 8.69 -13.26 12.02
C ASN A 144 8.83 -12.68 13.44
N TYR A 145 8.27 -11.48 13.65
CA TYR A 145 8.23 -10.83 14.97
C TYR A 145 6.88 -11.04 15.66
N TYR A 146 6.87 -11.93 16.64
CA TYR A 146 5.71 -12.25 17.46
C TYR A 146 5.71 -11.45 18.77
N LEU A 147 4.57 -10.81 19.05
CA LEU A 147 4.27 -10.25 20.36
C LEU A 147 3.93 -11.39 21.34
N ASN A 148 3.18 -12.39 20.86
CA ASN A 148 2.86 -13.65 21.51
C ASN A 148 2.40 -14.68 20.46
N ARG A 149 1.89 -15.84 20.88
CA ARG A 149 1.40 -16.92 20.00
C ARG A 149 0.25 -16.51 19.07
N THR A 150 -0.53 -15.51 19.45
CA THR A 150 -1.73 -15.10 18.72
C THR A 150 -1.56 -13.78 17.95
N THR A 151 -0.53 -13.00 18.28
CA THR A 151 -0.36 -11.63 17.79
C THR A 151 1.08 -11.36 17.35
N MET A 152 1.24 -10.68 16.23
CA MET A 152 2.53 -10.39 15.61
C MET A 152 2.55 -9.02 14.93
N LEU A 153 3.74 -8.57 14.55
CA LEU A 153 3.87 -7.53 13.53
C LEU A 153 3.73 -8.18 12.15
N ARG A 154 2.89 -7.60 11.29
CA ARG A 154 2.59 -8.16 9.96
C ARG A 154 3.85 -8.38 9.12
N ALA A 155 3.95 -9.55 8.51
CA ALA A 155 5.07 -9.91 7.63
C ALA A 155 4.85 -9.46 6.17
N HIS A 156 3.61 -9.07 5.84
CA HIS A 156 3.20 -8.53 4.55
C HIS A 156 1.88 -7.74 4.68
N THR A 157 1.61 -6.81 3.76
CA THR A 157 0.36 -6.03 3.74
C THR A 157 -0.88 -6.88 3.51
N SER A 158 -0.71 -8.10 2.95
CA SER A 158 -1.82 -8.99 2.64
C SER A 158 -2.59 -9.47 3.87
N ALA A 159 -2.02 -9.28 5.08
CA ALA A 159 -2.70 -9.56 6.34
C ALA A 159 -4.05 -8.83 6.50
N HIS A 160 -4.27 -7.75 5.74
CA HIS A 160 -5.51 -6.96 5.75
C HIS A 160 -6.45 -7.28 4.57
N GLN A 161 -6.08 -8.14 3.62
CA GLN A 161 -6.91 -8.43 2.43
C GLN A 161 -8.31 -8.92 2.80
N ARG A 162 -8.39 -9.98 3.62
CA ARG A 162 -9.69 -10.59 3.98
C ARG A 162 -10.62 -9.59 4.66
N GLU A 163 -10.10 -8.77 5.57
CA GLU A 163 -10.89 -7.79 6.31
C GLU A 163 -11.46 -6.71 5.37
N LEU A 164 -10.62 -6.15 4.48
CA LEU A 164 -11.06 -5.14 3.53
C LEU A 164 -12.04 -5.68 2.50
N VAL A 165 -11.82 -6.89 1.98
CA VAL A 165 -12.80 -7.56 1.09
C VAL A 165 -14.11 -7.81 1.82
N ARG A 166 -14.07 -8.30 3.07
CA ARG A 166 -15.27 -8.51 3.90
C ARG A 166 -16.02 -7.22 4.22
N SER A 167 -15.34 -6.07 4.19
CA SER A 167 -15.98 -4.76 4.36
C SER A 167 -16.72 -4.27 3.09
N GLY A 168 -16.68 -5.04 2.00
CA GLY A 168 -17.37 -4.72 0.74
C GLY A 168 -16.52 -3.91 -0.25
N LEU A 169 -15.20 -3.85 -0.08
CA LEU A 169 -14.32 -3.14 -1.01
C LEU A 169 -13.91 -4.03 -2.18
N ASP A 170 -14.26 -3.60 -3.39
CA ASP A 170 -13.88 -4.27 -4.64
C ASP A 170 -12.58 -3.71 -5.25
N ALA A 171 -12.09 -2.57 -4.77
CA ALA A 171 -10.89 -1.91 -5.28
C ALA A 171 -10.18 -1.13 -4.17
N PHE A 172 -8.98 -1.56 -3.79
CA PHE A 172 -8.22 -0.86 -2.76
C PHE A 172 -6.72 -1.01 -2.94
N LEU A 173 -6.00 0.01 -2.48
CA LEU A 173 -4.55 0.05 -2.34
C LEU A 173 -4.19 0.08 -0.86
N LEU A 174 -3.27 -0.79 -0.47
CA LEU A 174 -2.66 -0.81 0.86
C LEU A 174 -1.22 -0.31 0.75
N ALA A 175 -0.77 0.50 1.70
CA ALA A 175 0.64 0.83 1.82
C ALA A 175 1.06 0.78 3.29
N GLY A 176 2.13 0.07 3.60
CA GLY A 176 2.49 -0.14 5.00
C GLY A 176 3.91 -0.65 5.20
N ASP A 177 4.44 -0.32 6.35
CA ASP A 177 5.59 -0.97 6.96
C ASP A 177 5.25 -2.43 7.30
N VAL A 178 6.19 -3.33 7.01
CA VAL A 178 6.10 -4.77 7.26
C VAL A 178 7.41 -5.24 7.91
N TYR A 179 7.31 -6.30 8.70
CA TYR A 179 8.34 -6.69 9.66
C TYR A 179 8.77 -8.12 9.43
N ARG A 180 10.05 -8.33 9.15
CA ARG A 180 10.63 -9.67 8.96
C ARG A 180 11.94 -9.80 9.70
N ARG A 181 12.20 -10.99 10.22
CA ARG A 181 13.50 -11.34 10.78
C ARG A 181 14.33 -11.87 9.63
N ASP A 182 15.29 -11.05 9.19
CA ASP A 182 16.17 -11.35 8.08
C ASP A 182 17.59 -10.88 8.42
N GLU A 183 18.56 -11.34 7.63
CA GLU A 183 19.92 -10.85 7.71
C GLU A 183 19.95 -9.34 7.39
N ILE A 184 20.87 -8.60 8.01
CA ILE A 184 21.01 -7.18 7.74
C ILE A 184 22.15 -7.01 6.75
N ASN A 185 21.80 -6.70 5.51
CA ASN A 185 22.74 -6.40 4.43
C ASN A 185 22.17 -5.31 3.50
N ALA A 186 22.84 -4.99 2.41
CA ALA A 186 22.42 -3.90 1.51
C ALA A 186 21.02 -4.09 0.90
N SER A 187 20.52 -5.32 0.83
CA SER A 187 19.22 -5.66 0.24
C SER A 187 18.17 -6.10 1.26
N HIS A 188 18.55 -6.24 2.53
CA HIS A 188 17.67 -6.78 3.57
C HIS A 188 17.69 -5.88 4.81
N TYR A 189 16.50 -5.47 5.23
CA TYR A 189 16.31 -4.67 6.43
C TYR A 189 15.06 -5.18 7.20
N PRO A 190 15.09 -5.26 8.55
CA PRO A 190 14.00 -5.88 9.31
C PRO A 190 12.64 -5.19 9.19
N VAL A 191 12.63 -3.93 8.75
CA VAL A 191 11.43 -3.13 8.53
C VAL A 191 11.49 -2.50 7.15
N PHE A 192 10.68 -3.00 6.23
CA PHE A 192 10.57 -2.45 4.88
C PHE A 192 9.10 -2.15 4.58
N HIS A 193 8.82 -1.64 3.38
CA HIS A 193 7.47 -1.18 3.04
C HIS A 193 6.95 -1.93 1.82
N GLN A 194 5.68 -2.28 1.87
CA GLN A 194 4.96 -2.86 0.75
C GLN A 194 3.85 -1.92 0.32
N MET A 195 3.54 -1.99 -0.96
CA MET A 195 2.30 -1.48 -1.51
C MET A 195 1.61 -2.62 -2.23
N GLU A 196 0.31 -2.75 -2.01
CA GLU A 196 -0.49 -3.85 -2.51
C GLU A 196 -1.79 -3.32 -3.10
N GLY A 197 -2.23 -3.93 -4.19
CA GLY A 197 -3.48 -3.58 -4.85
C GLY A 197 -4.37 -4.80 -5.00
N VAL A 198 -5.63 -4.66 -4.61
CA VAL A 198 -6.66 -5.68 -4.79
C VAL A 198 -7.76 -5.13 -5.67
N ARG A 199 -8.20 -5.94 -6.63
CA ARG A 199 -9.28 -5.63 -7.55
C ARG A 199 -10.15 -6.87 -7.76
N LEU A 200 -11.44 -6.73 -7.49
CA LEU A 200 -12.46 -7.74 -7.76
C LEU A 200 -13.25 -7.34 -9.01
N PHE A 201 -13.79 -8.35 -9.69
CA PHE A 201 -14.60 -8.20 -10.90
C PHE A 201 -15.87 -9.02 -10.76
N SER A 202 -16.99 -8.46 -11.20
CA SER A 202 -18.23 -9.22 -11.43
C SER A 202 -18.23 -9.87 -12.81
N ASP A 203 -19.12 -10.85 -13.04
CA ASP A 203 -19.35 -11.46 -14.37
C ASP A 203 -19.59 -10.37 -15.42
N LEU A 204 -20.55 -9.48 -15.13
CA LEU A 204 -20.95 -8.38 -16.00
C LEU A 204 -19.78 -7.44 -16.32
N GLU A 205 -18.93 -7.15 -15.33
CA GLU A 205 -17.76 -6.30 -15.54
C GLU A 205 -16.72 -6.98 -16.44
N LEU A 206 -16.33 -8.20 -16.09
CA LEU A 206 -15.21 -8.89 -16.72
C LEU A 206 -15.49 -9.18 -18.20
N PHE A 207 -16.72 -9.61 -18.51
CA PHE A 207 -17.13 -10.07 -19.84
C PHE A 207 -17.81 -9.00 -20.71
N SER A 208 -18.03 -7.78 -20.21
CA SER A 208 -18.76 -6.71 -20.94
C SER A 208 -18.29 -6.37 -22.36
N ARG A 209 -17.05 -6.71 -22.74
CA ARG A 209 -16.49 -6.48 -24.09
C ARG A 209 -16.22 -7.76 -24.88
N VAL A 210 -16.66 -8.90 -24.37
CA VAL A 210 -16.57 -10.18 -25.05
C VAL A 210 -17.88 -10.41 -25.79
N ARG A 211 -17.81 -10.73 -27.09
CA ARG A 211 -19.01 -11.12 -27.86
C ARG A 211 -19.58 -12.41 -27.26
N GLY A 212 -20.86 -12.42 -26.90
CA GLY A 212 -21.49 -13.52 -26.15
C GLY A 212 -21.04 -13.60 -24.70
N GLY A 213 -20.55 -12.51 -24.11
CA GLY A 213 -20.05 -12.48 -22.73
C GLY A 213 -21.13 -12.75 -21.67
N ASP A 214 -22.39 -12.58 -22.04
CA ASP A 214 -23.58 -12.92 -21.26
C ASP A 214 -23.79 -14.43 -21.07
N GLU A 215 -23.19 -15.26 -21.93
CA GLU A 215 -23.16 -16.72 -21.78
C GLU A 215 -21.97 -17.21 -20.93
N LEU A 216 -21.03 -16.33 -20.62
CA LEU A 216 -19.83 -16.65 -19.84
C LEU A 216 -20.06 -16.45 -18.35
N SER A 217 -19.34 -17.23 -17.54
CA SER A 217 -19.36 -17.11 -16.08
C SER A 217 -17.95 -17.16 -15.51
N LEU A 218 -17.73 -16.45 -14.41
CA LEU A 218 -16.52 -16.52 -13.60
C LEU A 218 -16.25 -17.93 -13.08
N PHE A 219 -17.32 -18.70 -12.81
CA PHE A 219 -17.24 -19.97 -12.11
C PHE A 219 -17.78 -21.14 -12.93
N GLU A 220 -17.15 -22.30 -12.77
CA GLU A 220 -17.59 -23.57 -13.36
C GLU A 220 -17.79 -24.64 -12.28
N ARG A 221 -18.69 -25.61 -12.52
CA ARG A 221 -18.93 -26.73 -11.61
C ARG A 221 -18.13 -27.95 -12.04
N GLY A 222 -17.54 -28.65 -11.09
CA GLY A 222 -16.79 -29.90 -11.34
C GLY A 222 -15.44 -29.69 -12.03
N GLY A 223 -14.94 -28.46 -12.08
CA GLY A 223 -13.62 -28.16 -12.61
C GLY A 223 -12.49 -28.75 -11.76
N ARG A 224 -11.29 -28.83 -12.36
CA ARG A 224 -10.08 -29.34 -11.71
C ARG A 224 -9.02 -28.24 -11.67
N ARG A 225 -8.27 -28.17 -10.57
CA ARG A 225 -7.09 -27.31 -10.47
C ARG A 225 -6.03 -27.75 -11.48
N THR A 226 -5.49 -26.80 -12.22
CA THR A 226 -4.41 -27.00 -13.19
C THR A 226 -3.32 -25.95 -12.97
N ALA A 227 -2.23 -26.00 -13.74
CA ALA A 227 -1.22 -24.94 -13.72
C ALA A 227 -1.78 -23.58 -14.19
N GLN A 228 -2.90 -23.58 -14.92
CA GLN A 228 -3.48 -22.40 -15.55
C GLN A 228 -4.64 -21.80 -14.77
N LYS A 229 -5.35 -22.58 -13.93
CA LYS A 229 -6.54 -22.12 -13.21
C LYS A 229 -6.83 -22.92 -11.93
N GLN A 230 -7.58 -22.29 -11.03
CA GLN A 230 -8.16 -22.96 -9.87
C GLN A 230 -9.39 -23.79 -10.26
N GLU A 231 -9.78 -24.72 -9.39
CA GLU A 231 -10.82 -25.72 -9.62
C GLU A 231 -12.20 -25.12 -9.96
N SER A 232 -12.58 -24.01 -9.32
CA SER A 232 -13.90 -23.40 -9.48
C SER A 232 -13.96 -22.29 -10.53
N HIS A 233 -12.83 -21.82 -11.06
CA HIS A 233 -12.81 -20.71 -12.03
C HIS A 233 -12.83 -21.22 -13.47
N SER A 234 -13.60 -20.54 -14.33
CA SER A 234 -13.55 -20.77 -15.78
C SER A 234 -12.21 -20.31 -16.35
N LEU A 235 -11.78 -20.90 -17.45
CA LEU A 235 -10.50 -20.53 -18.07
C LEU A 235 -10.56 -19.12 -18.67
N GLU A 236 -11.72 -18.74 -19.22
CA GLU A 236 -12.03 -17.44 -19.80
C GLU A 236 -11.84 -16.33 -18.76
N ALA A 237 -12.41 -16.52 -17.57
CA ALA A 237 -12.28 -15.58 -16.47
C ALA A 237 -10.82 -15.39 -16.06
N VAL A 238 -10.10 -16.49 -15.84
CA VAL A 238 -8.69 -16.44 -15.42
C VAL A 238 -7.83 -15.73 -16.46
N LYS A 239 -8.05 -15.98 -17.76
CA LYS A 239 -7.26 -15.34 -18.82
C LYS A 239 -7.52 -13.84 -18.90
N LEU A 240 -8.76 -13.39 -18.70
CA LEU A 240 -9.09 -11.96 -18.69
C LEU A 240 -8.52 -11.25 -17.46
N VAL A 241 -8.62 -11.85 -16.27
CA VAL A 241 -8.04 -11.28 -15.03
C VAL A 241 -6.51 -11.26 -15.10
N GLU A 242 -5.90 -12.34 -15.60
CA GLU A 242 -4.45 -12.41 -15.82
C GLU A 242 -3.97 -11.30 -16.77
N PHE A 243 -4.71 -11.08 -17.87
CA PHE A 243 -4.42 -10.03 -18.84
C PHE A 243 -4.54 -8.63 -18.22
N ASP A 244 -5.60 -8.36 -17.45
CA ASP A 244 -5.81 -7.07 -16.78
C ASP A 244 -4.68 -6.78 -15.77
N LEU A 245 -4.35 -7.76 -14.94
CA LEU A 245 -3.28 -7.65 -13.95
C LEU A 245 -1.94 -7.32 -14.60
N LYS A 246 -1.53 -8.11 -15.61
CA LYS A 246 -0.25 -7.90 -16.30
C LYS A 246 -0.22 -6.55 -16.99
N THR A 247 -1.28 -6.20 -17.71
CA THR A 247 -1.37 -4.91 -18.43
C THR A 247 -1.28 -3.73 -17.46
N THR A 248 -1.97 -3.82 -16.32
CA THR A 248 -1.94 -2.79 -15.28
C THR A 248 -0.55 -2.61 -14.70
N LEU A 249 0.13 -3.70 -14.32
CA LEU A 249 1.49 -3.64 -13.79
C LEU A 249 2.51 -3.14 -14.82
N THR A 250 2.41 -3.57 -16.08
CA THR A 250 3.28 -3.08 -17.16
C THR A 250 3.11 -1.57 -17.37
N ARG A 251 1.88 -1.08 -17.38
CA ARG A 251 1.58 0.36 -17.49
C ARG A 251 2.09 1.14 -16.28
N LEU A 252 1.94 0.59 -15.08
CA LEU A 252 2.46 1.21 -13.86
C LEU A 252 3.98 1.33 -13.90
N VAL A 253 4.69 0.26 -14.25
CA VAL A 253 6.16 0.26 -14.39
C VAL A 253 6.60 1.27 -15.44
N THR A 254 5.90 1.32 -16.59
CA THR A 254 6.19 2.27 -17.66
C THR A 254 5.93 3.71 -17.21
N HIS A 255 4.90 3.96 -16.40
CA HIS A 255 4.63 5.26 -15.79
C HIS A 255 5.72 5.67 -14.79
N LEU A 256 6.27 4.72 -14.02
CA LEU A 256 7.27 4.99 -13.01
C LEU A 256 8.67 5.23 -13.60
N PHE A 257 9.08 4.40 -14.55
CA PHE A 257 10.46 4.35 -15.07
C PHE A 257 10.61 4.81 -16.51
N GLY A 258 9.50 5.07 -17.22
CA GLY A 258 9.49 5.31 -18.66
C GLY A 258 9.44 4.02 -19.47
N PRO A 259 9.31 4.13 -20.80
CA PRO A 259 9.28 2.97 -21.67
C PRO A 259 10.67 2.31 -21.73
N GLY A 260 10.73 0.98 -21.65
CA GLY A 260 12.00 0.23 -21.68
C GLY A 260 12.76 0.42 -23.00
N GLU A 261 14.09 0.27 -22.98
CA GLU A 261 14.96 0.52 -24.15
C GLU A 261 14.56 -0.28 -25.41
N ALA A 262 13.93 -1.44 -25.27
CA ALA A 262 13.43 -2.24 -26.40
C ALA A 262 12.38 -1.50 -27.26
N SER A 263 11.69 -0.49 -26.72
CA SER A 263 10.74 0.35 -27.48
C SER A 263 11.40 1.52 -28.23
N ARG A 264 12.70 1.76 -28.01
CA ARG A 264 13.50 2.78 -28.72
C ARG A 264 14.27 2.20 -29.91
N ALA A 265 14.31 0.88 -30.06
CA ALA A 265 14.82 0.23 -31.26
C ALA A 265 13.74 0.29 -32.36
N GLY A 266 13.75 1.38 -33.14
CA GLY A 266 13.09 1.40 -34.44
C GLY A 266 13.74 0.42 -35.42
N PRO A 267 13.14 0.18 -36.60
CA PRO A 267 13.57 -0.86 -37.55
C PRO A 267 14.93 -0.63 -38.22
N ASP A 268 15.70 0.38 -37.81
CA ASP A 268 17.02 0.73 -38.39
C ASP A 268 18.19 0.41 -37.43
N ARG A 269 18.21 -0.79 -36.86
CA ARG A 269 19.45 -1.38 -36.29
C ARG A 269 19.59 -2.84 -36.66
#